data_AF-A0A6L5QWN5-F1
#
_entry.id   AF-A0A6L5QWN5-F1
#
_cell.length_a   1.000
_cell.length_b   1.000
_cell.length_c   1.000
_cell.angle_alpha   90.00
_cell.angle_beta   90.00
_cell.angle_gamma   90.00
#
_symmetry.space_group_name_H-M   'P 1'
#
loop_
_entity.id
_entity.type
_entity.pdbx_description
1 polymer ?
#
loop_
_entity_poly.entity_id
_entity_poly.type
_entity_poly.pdbx_seq_one_letter_code
_entity_poly.pdbx_strand_id
1 'polypeptide(L)'
;TGASVAGNDTLGGDGGDLATAFSLDTDVSNGTLTFNADGSYDYSPDANFNGTDSFTYIITDADGDTDIATVTITVTAVDDTPTATADSNTLAEDGSITGASVAGNDTLGGDGGDLATAF
;
A
#
# COMPACT_ATOMS: atom_id res chain seq x y z
N THR A 1 -13.44 -6.15 3.75
CA THR A 1 -13.41 -7.63 3.81
C THR A 1 -11.98 -8.00 4.07
N GLY A 2 -11.62 -8.26 5.32
CA GLY A 2 -10.24 -8.54 5.72
C GLY A 2 -9.73 -9.88 5.17
N ALA A 3 -8.41 -9.98 5.01
CA ALA A 3 -7.75 -11.25 4.70
C ALA A 3 -7.60 -12.06 6.01
N SER A 4 -7.39 -13.38 5.90
CA SER A 4 -7.16 -14.24 7.06
C SER A 4 -6.01 -15.20 6.77
N VAL A 5 -5.16 -15.40 7.78
CA VAL A 5 -4.03 -16.34 7.72
C VAL A 5 -4.44 -17.77 8.12
N ALA A 6 -5.58 -17.92 8.81
CA ALA A 6 -6.02 -19.20 9.34
C ALA A 6 -6.33 -20.27 8.28
N GLY A 7 -6.59 -19.87 7.04
CA GLY A 7 -7.06 -20.77 5.98
C GLY A 7 -5.98 -21.67 5.36
N ASN A 8 -4.71 -21.33 5.52
CA ASN A 8 -3.58 -22.05 4.91
C ASN A 8 -2.65 -22.74 5.92
N ASP A 9 -3.00 -22.72 7.20
CA ASP A 9 -2.17 -23.28 8.27
C ASP A 9 -2.51 -24.77 8.51
N THR A 10 -1.49 -25.58 8.79
CA THR A 10 -1.64 -27.01 9.14
C THR A 10 -1.18 -27.21 10.57
N LEU A 11 -2.02 -27.85 11.39
CA LEU A 11 -1.92 -27.82 12.85
C LEU A 11 -1.51 -29.15 13.50
N GLY A 12 -0.76 -30.00 12.80
CA GLY A 12 -0.21 -31.23 13.38
C GLY A 12 -1.26 -32.29 13.77
N GLY A 13 -1.15 -33.50 13.20
CA GLY A 13 -2.16 -34.56 13.36
C GLY A 13 -2.12 -35.38 14.65
N ASP A 14 -1.80 -34.79 15.81
CA ASP A 14 -1.77 -35.51 17.10
C ASP A 14 -3.07 -35.40 17.92
N GLY A 15 -4.12 -34.79 17.37
CA GLY A 15 -5.46 -34.76 17.94
C GLY A 15 -5.85 -33.42 18.56
N GLY A 16 -4.96 -32.42 18.49
CA GLY A 16 -5.18 -31.02 18.88
C GLY A 16 -5.45 -30.05 17.72
N ASP A 17 -5.88 -30.55 16.55
CA ASP A 17 -5.98 -29.90 15.21
C ASP A 17 -6.78 -28.57 15.09
N LEU A 18 -7.16 -27.90 16.18
CA LEU A 18 -7.82 -26.59 16.17
C LEU A 18 -6.85 -25.51 16.66
N ALA A 19 -6.59 -24.51 15.81
CA ALA A 19 -5.88 -23.31 16.21
C ALA A 19 -6.71 -22.67 17.30
N THR A 20 -6.13 -22.54 18.50
CA THR A 20 -6.82 -21.93 19.64
C THR A 20 -6.58 -20.44 19.71
N ALA A 21 -5.49 -19.95 19.11
CA ALA A 21 -5.16 -18.54 19.07
C ALA A 21 -4.25 -18.17 17.89
N PHE A 22 -4.40 -16.92 17.45
CA PHE A 22 -3.45 -16.21 16.60
C PHE A 22 -3.00 -14.94 17.33
N SER A 23 -1.71 -14.61 17.24
CA SER A 23 -1.20 -13.34 17.78
C SER A 23 -0.15 -12.72 16.87
N LEU A 24 -0.10 -11.39 16.84
CA LEU A 24 0.93 -10.65 16.11
C LEU A 24 2.29 -10.78 16.80
N ASP A 25 3.34 -11.03 16.02
CA ASP A 25 4.73 -11.14 16.51
C ASP A 25 5.56 -9.92 16.10
N THR A 26 5.57 -9.58 14.80
CA THR A 26 6.15 -8.33 14.29
C THR A 26 5.15 -7.57 13.44
N ASP A 27 5.22 -6.23 13.47
CA ASP A 27 4.32 -5.35 12.71
C ASP A 27 4.93 -4.97 11.35
N VAL A 28 4.08 -4.42 10.47
CA VAL A 28 4.46 -3.84 9.18
C VAL A 28 5.29 -2.57 9.34
N SER A 29 6.06 -2.21 8.31
CA SER A 29 6.92 -1.01 8.34
C SER A 29 6.40 0.17 7.50
N ASN A 30 5.48 -0.06 6.57
CA ASN A 30 5.02 0.95 5.60
C ASN A 30 3.50 1.03 5.53
N GLY A 31 2.85 1.03 6.70
CA GLY A 31 1.42 1.14 6.83
C GLY A 31 0.93 0.94 8.25
N THR A 32 -0.38 0.75 8.39
CA THR A 32 -1.05 0.40 9.64
C THR A 32 -1.68 -0.98 9.50
N LEU A 33 -1.37 -1.89 10.43
CA LEU A 33 -1.96 -3.22 10.53
C LEU A 33 -2.88 -3.31 11.74
N THR A 34 -4.05 -3.92 11.55
CA THR A 34 -4.89 -4.41 12.65
C THR A 34 -4.97 -5.93 12.52
N PHE A 35 -4.42 -6.67 13.49
CA PHE A 35 -4.41 -8.13 13.52
C PHE A 35 -5.35 -8.65 14.63
N ASN A 36 -6.27 -9.53 14.28
CA ASN A 36 -7.29 -10.06 15.18
C ASN A 36 -6.92 -11.47 15.67
N ALA A 37 -7.46 -11.85 16.84
CA ALA A 37 -7.18 -13.14 17.47
C ALA A 37 -7.72 -14.37 16.69
N ASP A 38 -8.59 -14.15 15.71
CA ASP A 38 -9.10 -15.17 14.79
C ASP A 38 -8.24 -15.33 13.52
N GLY A 39 -7.09 -14.64 13.47
CA GLY A 39 -6.17 -14.66 12.33
C GLY A 39 -6.60 -13.77 11.16
N SER A 40 -7.70 -13.02 11.29
CA SER A 40 -8.04 -11.98 10.31
C SER A 40 -7.20 -10.72 10.50
N TYR A 41 -6.95 -9.99 9.42
CA TYR A 41 -6.23 -8.73 9.48
C TYR A 41 -6.72 -7.71 8.44
N ASP A 42 -6.57 -6.44 8.80
CA ASP A 42 -6.74 -5.29 7.92
C ASP A 42 -5.42 -4.53 7.82
N TYR A 43 -5.00 -4.19 6.60
CA TYR A 43 -3.79 -3.45 6.31
C TYR A 43 -4.10 -2.22 5.45
N SER A 44 -3.57 -1.07 5.85
CA SER A 44 -3.60 0.17 5.07
C SER A 44 -2.17 0.64 4.84
N PRO A 45 -1.66 0.66 3.59
CA PRO A 45 -0.33 1.17 3.32
C PRO A 45 -0.24 2.67 3.62
N ASP A 46 0.98 3.15 3.89
CA ASP A 46 1.25 4.59 3.98
C ASP A 46 0.95 5.29 2.65
N ALA A 47 0.60 6.58 2.71
CA ALA A 47 0.35 7.35 1.50
C ALA A 47 1.57 7.34 0.57
N ASN A 48 1.33 7.05 -0.72
CA ASN A 48 2.34 6.92 -1.78
C ASN A 48 3.36 5.79 -1.57
N PHE A 49 3.15 4.88 -0.61
CA PHE A 49 3.97 3.68 -0.52
C PHE A 49 3.63 2.70 -1.64
N ASN A 50 4.67 2.24 -2.34
CA ASN A 50 4.62 1.12 -3.25
C ASN A 50 5.83 0.21 -3.01
N GLY A 51 5.63 -1.09 -3.06
CA GLY A 51 6.68 -2.06 -2.77
C GLY A 51 6.16 -3.22 -1.93
N THR A 52 7.08 -3.87 -1.23
CA THR A 52 6.77 -5.01 -0.37
C THR A 52 6.80 -4.61 1.09
N ASP A 53 5.79 -5.03 1.84
CA ASP A 53 5.71 -4.94 3.29
C ASP A 53 5.47 -6.34 3.88
N SER A 54 5.75 -6.53 5.17
CA SER A 54 5.60 -7.85 5.79
C SER A 54 5.41 -7.77 7.29
N PHE A 55 4.71 -8.76 7.83
CA PHE A 55 4.55 -8.96 9.27
C PHE A 55 4.64 -10.45 9.61
N THR A 56 4.93 -10.78 10.87
CA THR A 56 4.89 -12.17 11.36
C THR A 56 3.78 -12.37 12.38
N TYR A 57 3.23 -13.58 12.41
CA TYR A 57 2.26 -13.99 13.41
C TYR A 57 2.65 -15.34 14.02
N ILE A 58 2.17 -15.57 15.24
CA ILE A 58 2.26 -16.85 15.94
C ILE A 58 0.89 -17.52 15.87
N ILE A 59 0.90 -18.80 15.54
CA ILE A 59 -0.25 -19.70 15.69
C ILE A 59 -0.03 -20.59 16.92
N THR A 60 -1.10 -20.93 17.63
CA THR A 60 -1.06 -21.87 18.76
C THR A 60 -2.14 -22.93 18.59
N ASP A 61 -1.78 -24.21 18.70
CA ASP A 61 -2.73 -25.33 18.65
C ASP A 61 -3.44 -25.56 20.00
N ALA A 62 -4.19 -26.65 20.12
CA ALA A 62 -4.91 -26.98 21.34
C ALA A 62 -4.02 -27.52 22.48
N ASP A 63 -2.84 -28.02 22.16
CA ASP A 63 -1.87 -28.56 23.11
C ASP A 63 -0.87 -27.50 23.59
N GLY A 64 -0.89 -26.32 22.96
CA GLY A 64 -0.10 -25.15 23.32
C GLY A 64 1.21 -25.05 22.56
N ASP A 65 1.42 -25.89 21.54
CA ASP A 65 2.55 -25.76 20.64
C ASP A 65 2.34 -24.56 19.71
N THR A 66 3.45 -23.90 19.37
CA THR A 66 3.43 -22.64 18.63
C THR A 66 4.33 -22.69 17.40
N ASP A 67 3.91 -22.03 16.33
CA ASP A 67 4.74 -21.78 15.15
C ASP A 67 4.66 -20.32 14.70
N ILE A 68 5.69 -19.85 13.98
CA ILE A 68 5.78 -18.48 13.44
C ILE A 68 5.72 -18.52 11.92
N ALA A 69 4.83 -17.72 11.34
CA ALA A 69 4.72 -17.55 9.90
C ALA A 69 4.82 -16.09 9.47
N THR A 70 5.20 -15.87 8.21
CA THR A 70 5.37 -14.54 7.60
C THR A 70 4.28 -14.29 6.56
N VAL A 71 3.62 -13.13 6.65
CA VAL A 71 2.75 -12.61 5.60
C VAL A 71 3.52 -11.57 4.80
N THR A 72 3.56 -11.72 3.48
CA THR A 72 4.16 -10.76 2.55
C THR A 72 3.07 -10.05 1.76
N ILE A 73 3.08 -8.72 1.79
CA ILE A 73 2.12 -7.85 1.11
C ILE A 73 2.84 -7.10 -0.01
N THR A 74 2.29 -7.13 -1.22
CA THR A 74 2.81 -6.33 -2.35
C THR A 74 1.83 -5.21 -2.67
N VAL A 75 2.27 -3.97 -2.48
CA VAL A 75 1.53 -2.75 -2.80
C VAL A 75 1.98 -2.26 -4.17
N THR A 76 1.09 -2.35 -5.16
CA THR A 76 1.36 -1.87 -6.52
C THR A 76 1.18 -0.36 -6.57
N ALA A 77 2.11 0.33 -7.22
CA ALA A 77 1.94 1.74 -7.54
C ALA A 77 0.65 1.95 -8.36
N VAL A 78 -0.04 3.04 -8.09
CA VAL A 78 -1.10 3.57 -8.94
C VAL A 78 -0.50 4.72 -9.72
N ASP A 79 -0.70 4.72 -11.04
CA ASP A 79 -0.24 5.78 -11.93
C ASP A 79 -0.99 7.09 -11.62
N ASP A 80 -0.27 8.12 -11.18
CA ASP A 80 -0.81 9.44 -10.94
C ASP A 80 -0.68 10.26 -12.23
N THR A 81 -1.70 10.24 -13.09
CA THR A 81 -1.62 10.89 -14.40
C THR A 81 -1.58 12.43 -14.29
N PRO A 82 -0.80 13.12 -15.17
CA PRO A 82 -0.80 14.58 -15.20
C PRO A 82 -2.17 15.13 -15.63
N THR A 83 -2.56 16.25 -15.04
CA THR A 83 -3.76 17.01 -15.37
C THR A 83 -3.37 18.40 -15.87
N ALA A 84 -3.65 18.68 -17.14
CA ALA A 84 -3.44 19.99 -17.72
C ALA A 84 -4.64 20.92 -17.50
N THR A 85 -4.39 22.19 -17.20
CA THR A 85 -5.43 23.23 -17.05
C THR A 85 -5.34 24.21 -18.22
N ALA A 86 -6.47 24.50 -18.86
CA ALA A 86 -6.49 25.36 -20.05
C ALA A 86 -6.02 26.80 -19.75
N ASP A 87 -5.05 27.28 -20.51
CA ASP A 87 -4.59 28.67 -20.48
C ASP A 87 -5.40 29.56 -21.42
N SER A 88 -5.53 30.83 -21.03
CA SER A 88 -6.07 31.86 -21.90
C SER A 88 -5.18 33.08 -21.89
N ASN A 89 -4.97 33.65 -23.07
CA ASN A 89 -4.26 34.90 -23.25
C ASN A 89 -5.09 35.79 -24.19
N THR A 90 -5.04 37.10 -23.97
CA THR A 90 -5.64 38.10 -24.85
C THR A 90 -4.54 39.03 -25.35
N LEU A 91 -4.55 39.31 -26.65
CA LEU A 91 -3.56 40.15 -27.30
C LEU A 91 -4.24 41.04 -28.31
N ALA A 92 -3.81 42.31 -28.40
CA ALA A 92 -4.21 43.17 -29.49
C ALA A 92 -3.67 42.65 -30.82
N GLU A 93 -4.34 42.97 -31.92
CA GLU A 93 -3.73 42.83 -33.24
C GLU A 93 -2.38 43.55 -33.27
N ASP A 94 -1.40 42.94 -33.96
CA ASP A 94 0.01 43.36 -34.01
C ASP A 94 0.81 43.29 -32.69
N GLY A 95 0.25 42.69 -31.64
CA GLY A 95 0.98 42.35 -30.41
C GLY A 95 1.76 41.04 -30.51
N SER A 96 2.64 40.78 -29.53
CA SER A 96 3.30 39.48 -29.34
C SER A 96 3.26 39.04 -27.86
N ILE A 97 3.10 37.74 -27.61
CA ILE A 97 3.28 37.13 -26.28
C ILE A 97 4.67 36.50 -26.23
N THR A 98 5.46 36.85 -25.22
CA THR A 98 6.82 36.32 -25.02
C THR A 98 6.95 35.78 -23.60
N GLY A 99 7.45 34.55 -23.46
CA GLY A 99 7.71 33.94 -22.16
C GLY A 99 6.47 33.44 -21.40
N ALA A 100 5.33 33.25 -22.07
CA ALA A 100 4.19 32.59 -21.47
C ALA A 100 4.53 31.12 -21.18
N SER A 101 4.05 30.62 -20.04
CA SER A 101 4.15 29.21 -19.64
C SER A 101 2.74 28.67 -19.44
N VAL A 102 2.50 27.47 -19.96
CA VAL A 102 1.26 26.69 -19.74
C VAL A 102 1.37 25.77 -18.53
N ALA A 103 2.59 25.50 -18.06
CA ALA A 103 2.82 24.56 -16.95
C ALA A 103 2.44 25.12 -15.58
N GLY A 104 2.12 26.42 -15.47
CA GLY A 104 1.95 27.09 -14.17
C GLY A 104 0.68 26.68 -13.41
N ASN A 105 -0.29 26.09 -14.10
CA ASN A 105 -1.58 25.65 -13.55
C ASN A 105 -1.84 24.14 -13.77
N ASP A 106 -0.83 23.42 -14.25
CA ASP A 106 -0.88 21.98 -14.46
C ASP A 106 -0.50 21.25 -13.16
N THR A 107 -1.03 20.05 -12.97
CA THR A 107 -0.60 19.13 -11.89
C THR A 107 0.05 17.92 -12.56
N LEU A 108 1.27 17.57 -12.15
CA LEU A 108 2.05 16.53 -12.84
C LEU A 108 1.72 15.10 -12.42
N GLY A 109 1.08 14.91 -11.26
CA GLY A 109 0.98 13.60 -10.62
C GLY A 109 2.01 13.45 -9.50
N GLY A 110 1.85 12.45 -8.64
CA GLY A 110 2.69 12.25 -7.45
C GLY A 110 3.66 11.07 -7.54
N ASP A 111 3.82 10.45 -8.71
CA ASP A 111 4.45 9.12 -8.85
C ASP A 111 5.99 9.09 -8.71
N GLY A 112 6.61 10.18 -8.24
CA GLY A 112 8.05 10.26 -8.01
C GLY A 112 8.89 10.16 -9.30
N GLY A 113 8.24 10.13 -10.47
CA GLY A 113 8.84 10.14 -11.80
C GLY A 113 8.98 11.53 -12.40
N ASP A 114 8.54 12.58 -11.70
CA ASP A 114 8.63 13.98 -12.12
C ASP A 114 10.07 14.50 -12.07
N LEU A 115 10.93 13.89 -12.88
CA LEU A 115 11.99 14.61 -13.54
C LEU A 115 11.28 15.66 -14.40
N ALA A 116 11.08 16.83 -13.80
CA ALA A 116 10.69 18.06 -14.44
C ALA A 116 11.76 18.46 -15.48
N THR A 117 11.87 17.69 -16.55
CA THR A 117 12.51 18.09 -17.80
C THR A 117 11.40 18.22 -18.84
N ALA A 118 10.48 19.16 -18.58
CA ALA A 118 9.64 19.72 -19.63
C ALA A 118 10.44 20.83 -20.32
N PHE A 119 10.91 20.50 -21.54
CA PHE A 119 11.16 21.33 -22.74
C PHE A 119 11.84 22.70 -22.62
#